data_AF-A0A7J4RMK0-F1
#
_entry.id   AF-A0A7J4RMK0-F1
#
_cell.length_a   1.000
_cell.length_b   1.000
_cell.length_c   1.000
_cell.angle_alpha   90.00
_cell.angle_beta   90.00
_cell.angle_gamma   90.00
#
_symmetry.space_group_name_H-M   'P 1'
#
loop_
_entity.id
_entity.type
_entity.pdbx_description
1 polymer ?
#
loop_
_entity_poly.entity_id
_entity_poly.type
_entity_poly.pdbx_seq_one_letter_code
_entity_poly.pdbx_strand_id
1 'polypeptide(L)'
;MKAFSTLEIMEVSVPPHVRHAMLNDDIVEARAYQLEAVDEALSSSMLLVMPTAAGKTAVIWMMISEKLAKGGRGIMIAPTVGLVEQHIRSMRDVLKLEDEIISITGQIPPSKRSGKWTEARLI
;
A
#
# COMPACT_ATOMS: atom_id res chain seq x y z
N MET A 1 -20.68 -30.29 -26.49
CA MET A 1 -19.88 -29.06 -26.62
C MET A 1 -20.85 -27.90 -26.55
N LYS A 2 -20.99 -27.26 -25.38
CA LYS A 2 -21.87 -26.08 -25.24
C LYS A 2 -21.07 -24.88 -25.74
N ALA A 3 -21.53 -24.27 -26.82
CA ALA A 3 -21.05 -22.96 -27.25
C ALA A 3 -21.61 -21.94 -26.25
N PHE A 4 -20.74 -21.36 -25.42
CA PHE A 4 -21.10 -20.21 -24.60
C PHE A 4 -21.37 -19.05 -25.54
N SER A 5 -22.54 -18.43 -25.40
CA SER A 5 -22.95 -17.32 -26.25
C SER A 5 -22.16 -16.07 -25.87
N THR A 6 -21.79 -15.24 -26.84
CA THR A 6 -21.07 -13.97 -26.62
C THR A 6 -21.75 -13.04 -25.61
N LEU A 7 -23.03 -13.25 -25.33
CA LEU A 7 -23.82 -12.50 -24.36
C LEU A 7 -23.55 -12.89 -22.88
N GLU A 8 -23.11 -14.12 -22.60
CA GLU A 8 -22.67 -14.51 -21.23
C GLU A 8 -21.31 -13.89 -20.86
N ILE A 9 -20.52 -13.50 -21.86
CA ILE A 9 -19.22 -12.85 -21.69
C ILE A 9 -19.37 -11.35 -21.38
N MET A 10 -20.61 -10.83 -21.38
CA MET A 10 -20.94 -9.45 -21.03
C MET A 10 -21.40 -9.28 -19.58
N GLU A 11 -21.34 -10.33 -18.74
CA GLU A 11 -21.40 -10.16 -17.29
C GLU A 11 -20.17 -9.36 -16.84
N VAL A 12 -20.41 -8.07 -16.57
CA VAL A 12 -19.54 -7.08 -15.94
C VAL A 12 -18.17 -7.64 -15.57
N SER A 13 -17.20 -7.47 -16.48
CA SER A 13 -15.79 -7.76 -16.20
C SER A 13 -15.29 -6.80 -15.13
N VAL A 14 -15.56 -7.10 -13.86
CA VAL A 14 -14.94 -6.40 -12.73
C VAL A 14 -13.44 -6.64 -12.87
N PRO A 15 -12.61 -5.58 -12.92
CA PRO A 15 -11.17 -5.77 -13.01
C PRO A 15 -10.69 -6.64 -11.84
N PRO A 16 -9.69 -7.52 -12.05
CA PRO A 16 -9.17 -8.32 -10.96
C PRO A 16 -8.60 -7.41 -9.88
N HIS A 17 -8.75 -7.77 -8.61
CA HIS A 17 -8.21 -7.05 -7.46
C HIS A 17 -7.21 -7.92 -6.69
N VAL A 18 -6.25 -7.27 -6.05
CA VAL A 18 -5.23 -7.92 -5.23
C VAL A 18 -5.86 -8.39 -3.92
N ARG A 19 -5.61 -9.65 -3.55
CA ARG A 19 -6.00 -10.23 -2.26
C ARG A 19 -4.74 -10.49 -1.44
N HIS A 20 -4.67 -9.90 -0.25
CA HIS A 20 -3.51 -10.02 0.64
C HIS A 20 -3.93 -9.87 2.12
N ALA A 21 -3.25 -10.56 3.02
CA ALA A 21 -3.62 -10.64 4.45
C ALA A 21 -3.63 -9.27 5.16
N MET A 22 -2.80 -8.33 4.70
CA MET A 22 -2.65 -6.99 5.27
C MET A 22 -3.34 -5.89 4.43
N LEU A 23 -4.06 -6.22 3.37
CA LEU A 23 -4.82 -5.27 2.54
C LEU A 23 -6.32 -5.44 2.75
N ASN A 24 -7.05 -4.33 2.78
CA ASN A 24 -8.50 -4.33 2.68
C ASN A 24 -8.94 -4.86 1.30
N ASP A 25 -10.06 -5.56 1.31
CA ASP A 25 -10.56 -6.29 0.16
C ASP A 25 -11.05 -5.33 -0.92
N ASP A 26 -10.79 -5.65 -2.19
CA ASP A 26 -11.29 -4.91 -3.37
C ASP A 26 -10.86 -3.43 -3.45
N ILE A 27 -9.78 -3.05 -2.76
CA ILE A 27 -9.23 -1.68 -2.79
C ILE A 27 -8.18 -1.47 -3.90
N VAL A 28 -7.40 -2.50 -4.22
CA VAL A 28 -6.27 -2.40 -5.17
C VAL A 28 -6.54 -3.26 -6.39
N GLU A 29 -6.71 -2.64 -7.56
CA GLU A 29 -6.76 -3.35 -8.84
C GLU A 29 -5.44 -4.08 -9.13
N ALA A 30 -5.52 -5.30 -9.64
CA ALA A 30 -4.38 -6.14 -9.99
C ALA A 30 -3.84 -5.78 -11.39
N ARG A 31 -3.07 -4.70 -11.48
CA ARG A 31 -2.44 -4.26 -12.72
C ARG A 31 -1.05 -4.88 -12.87
N ALA A 32 -0.81 -5.59 -13.97
CA ALA A 32 0.42 -6.37 -14.20
C ALA A 32 1.72 -5.56 -13.95
N TYR A 33 1.81 -4.34 -14.48
CA TYR A 33 2.99 -3.49 -14.32
C TYR A 33 3.24 -3.06 -12.86
N GLN A 34 2.19 -3.01 -12.02
CA GLN A 34 2.33 -2.70 -10.60
C GLN A 34 2.81 -3.95 -9.85
N LEU A 35 2.30 -5.13 -10.20
CA LEU A 35 2.72 -6.40 -9.60
C LEU A 35 4.20 -6.69 -9.91
N GLU A 36 4.65 -6.43 -11.13
CA GLU A 36 6.07 -6.56 -11.51
C GLU A 36 6.95 -5.59 -10.72
N ALA A 37 6.51 -4.33 -10.55
CA ALA A 37 7.24 -3.36 -9.72
C ALA A 37 7.29 -3.76 -8.24
N VAL A 38 6.25 -4.42 -7.72
CA VAL A 38 6.24 -4.95 -6.35
C VAL A 38 7.23 -6.10 -6.19
N ASP A 39 7.27 -7.03 -7.15
CA ASP A 39 8.20 -8.16 -7.12
C ASP A 39 9.65 -7.68 -7.07
N GLU A 40 10.02 -6.74 -7.96
CA GLU A 40 11.35 -6.13 -7.97
C GLU A 40 11.66 -5.44 -6.62
N ALA A 41 10.74 -4.60 -6.12
CA ALA A 41 10.92 -3.87 -4.87
C ALA A 41 10.97 -4.77 -3.60
N LEU A 42 10.45 -6.00 -3.68
CA LEU A 42 10.54 -6.96 -2.58
C LEU A 42 11.89 -7.68 -2.56
N SER A 43 12.54 -7.81 -3.71
CA SER A 43 13.82 -8.50 -3.88
C SER A 43 15.03 -7.61 -3.59
N SER A 44 14.94 -6.31 -3.89
CA SER A 44 16.07 -5.38 -3.81
C SER A 44 15.63 -3.92 -3.55
N SER A 45 16.59 -3.04 -3.24
CA SER A 45 16.32 -1.60 -3.14
C SER A 45 16.13 -0.99 -4.53
N MET A 46 15.01 -0.30 -4.74
CA MET A 46 14.61 0.23 -6.04
C MET A 46 14.34 1.74 -6.01
N LEU A 47 14.64 2.44 -7.11
CA LEU A 47 14.06 3.75 -7.43
C LEU A 47 12.92 3.58 -8.43
N LEU A 48 11.68 3.71 -7.97
CA LEU A 48 10.49 3.57 -8.82
C LEU A 48 10.18 4.85 -9.59
N VAL A 49 10.45 4.85 -10.90
CA VAL A 49 10.15 5.95 -11.82
C VAL A 49 8.89 5.63 -12.62
N MET A 50 7.77 6.26 -12.27
CA MET A 50 6.52 6.20 -13.04
C MET A 50 5.90 7.59 -13.14
N PRO A 51 5.06 7.88 -14.15
CA PRO A 51 4.29 9.13 -14.21
C PRO A 51 3.37 9.31 -12.98
N THR A 52 2.98 10.55 -12.69
CA THR A 52 1.91 10.80 -11.70
C THR A 52 0.60 10.18 -12.19
N ALA A 53 -0.27 9.76 -11.27
CA ALA A 53 -1.49 9.01 -11.55
C ALA A 53 -1.33 7.61 -12.17
N ALA A 54 -0.09 7.14 -12.44
CA ALA A 54 0.17 5.76 -12.86
C ALA A 54 0.04 4.72 -11.73
N GLY A 55 -0.29 5.16 -10.50
CA GLY A 55 -0.52 4.26 -9.37
C GLY A 55 0.74 3.83 -8.61
N LYS A 56 1.78 4.69 -8.53
CA LYS A 56 2.95 4.47 -7.66
C LYS A 56 2.56 4.10 -6.23
N THR A 57 1.52 4.72 -5.70
CA THR A 57 1.05 4.47 -4.33
C THR A 57 0.55 3.05 -4.14
N ALA A 58 -0.07 2.43 -5.15
CA ALA A 58 -0.52 1.04 -5.08
C ALA A 58 0.66 0.06 -4.95
N VAL A 59 1.76 0.31 -5.68
CA VAL A 59 3.01 -0.45 -5.54
C VAL A 59 3.53 -0.35 -4.11
N ILE A 60 3.54 0.86 -3.54
CA ILE A 60 4.01 1.10 -2.17
C ILE A 60 3.12 0.38 -1.15
N TRP A 61 1.79 0.43 -1.29
CA TRP A 61 0.87 -0.27 -0.38
C TRP A 61 1.05 -1.77 -0.42
N MET A 62 1.14 -2.36 -1.62
CA MET A 62 1.38 -3.80 -1.77
C MET A 62 2.70 -4.22 -1.13
N MET A 63 3.79 -3.48 -1.38
CA MET A 63 5.10 -3.77 -0.78
C MET A 63 5.06 -3.66 0.76
N ILE A 64 4.50 -2.58 1.30
CA ILE A 64 4.35 -2.39 2.75
C ILE A 64 3.51 -3.53 3.35
N SER A 65 2.41 -3.88 2.71
CA SER A 65 1.51 -4.94 3.19
C SER A 65 2.24 -6.27 3.32
N GLU A 66 3.06 -6.66 2.33
CA GLU A 66 3.85 -7.89 2.35
C GLU A 66 4.92 -7.87 3.43
N LYS A 67 5.63 -6.74 3.62
CA LYS A 67 6.62 -6.60 4.70
C LYS A 67 5.95 -6.70 6.07
N LEU A 68 4.77 -6.10 6.24
CA LEU A 68 4.00 -6.19 7.48
C LEU A 68 3.49 -7.62 7.74
N ALA A 69 3.01 -8.34 6.72
CA ALA A 69 2.55 -9.72 6.88
C ALA A 69 3.64 -10.65 7.44
N LYS A 70 4.90 -10.36 7.12
CA LYS A 70 6.09 -11.09 7.62
C LYS A 70 6.57 -10.62 9.00
N GLY A 71 5.78 -9.80 9.72
CA GLY A 71 6.14 -9.23 11.02
C GLY A 71 7.13 -8.07 10.94
N GLY A 72 7.38 -7.53 9.75
CA GLY A 72 8.26 -6.39 9.54
C GLY A 72 7.63 -5.05 9.95
N ARG A 73 8.40 -3.98 9.72
CA ARG A 73 8.01 -2.58 9.95
C ARG A 73 8.29 -1.76 8.70
N GLY A 74 7.56 -0.66 8.52
CA GLY A 74 7.72 0.26 7.39
C GLY A 74 7.95 1.70 7.85
N ILE A 75 8.63 2.48 7.01
CA ILE A 75 8.79 3.93 7.19
C ILE A 75 8.46 4.60 5.85
N MET A 76 7.54 5.56 5.87
CA MET A 76 7.21 6.41 4.74
C MET A 76 7.64 7.85 5.03
N ILE A 77 8.52 8.38 4.18
CA ILE A 77 9.00 9.75 4.29
C ILE A 77 8.31 10.59 3.22
N ALA A 78 7.76 11.73 3.61
CA ALA A 78 7.16 12.69 2.70
C ALA A 78 7.73 14.11 2.93
N PRO A 79 7.75 14.98 1.91
CA PRO A 79 8.44 16.26 1.99
C PRO A 79 7.67 17.32 2.80
N THR A 80 6.37 17.14 3.05
CA THR A 80 5.55 18.08 3.83
C THR A 80 4.63 17.33 4.80
N VAL A 81 4.23 18.00 5.88
CA VAL A 81 3.27 17.47 6.86
C VAL A 81 1.93 17.13 6.19
N GLY A 82 1.46 17.95 5.25
CA GLY A 82 0.23 17.68 4.52
C GLY A 82 0.27 16.39 3.70
N LEU A 83 1.43 16.05 3.11
CA LEU A 83 1.60 14.77 2.41
C LEU A 83 1.67 13.59 3.38
N VAL A 84 2.32 13.74 4.54
CA VAL A 84 2.30 12.71 5.59
C VAL A 84 0.87 12.39 6.00
N GLU A 85 0.07 13.41 6.29
CA GLU A 85 -1.34 13.23 6.68
C GLU A 85 -2.18 12.59 5.56
N GLN A 86 -1.93 12.97 4.31
CA GLN A 86 -2.58 12.34 3.16
C GLN A 86 -2.25 10.85 3.07
N HIS A 87 -0.97 10.48 3.21
CA HIS A 87 -0.56 9.09 3.19
C HIS A 87 -1.16 8.28 4.34
N ILE A 88 -1.18 8.83 5.56
CA ILE A 88 -1.79 8.15 6.71
C ILE A 88 -3.27 7.88 6.49
N ARG A 89 -4.03 8.86 5.98
CA ARG A 89 -5.46 8.65 5.65
C ARG A 89 -5.61 7.50 4.67
N SER A 90 -4.90 7.55 3.54
CA SER A 90 -5.00 6.49 2.53
C SER A 90 -4.54 5.13 3.05
N MET A 91 -3.51 5.07 3.90
CA MET A 91 -3.04 3.81 4.46
C MET A 91 -4.02 3.20 5.44
N ARG A 92 -4.76 4.00 6.21
CA ARG A 92 -5.83 3.50 7.08
C ARG A 92 -6.99 2.93 6.27
N ASP A 93 -7.29 3.52 5.12
CA ASP A 93 -8.34 3.00 4.23
C ASP A 93 -7.91 1.70 3.53
N VAL A 94 -6.61 1.53 3.26
CA VAL A 94 -6.08 0.44 2.42
C VAL A 94 -5.55 -0.74 3.24
N LEU A 95 -4.94 -0.51 4.40
CA LEU A 95 -4.26 -1.53 5.19
C LEU A 95 -5.15 -2.05 6.32
N LYS A 96 -5.08 -3.36 6.58
CA LYS A 96 -5.66 -4.00 7.78
C LYS A 96 -4.77 -3.75 9.01
N LEU A 97 -4.48 -2.48 9.30
CA LEU A 97 -3.53 -2.03 10.33
C LEU A 97 -3.88 -0.61 10.80
N GLU A 98 -4.91 -0.43 11.62
CA GLU A 98 -5.36 0.93 11.96
C GLU A 98 -4.51 1.60 13.07
N ASP A 99 -4.38 0.95 14.23
CA ASP A 99 -3.80 1.56 15.44
C ASP A 99 -2.26 1.64 15.44
N GLU A 100 -1.60 1.00 14.48
CA GLU A 100 -0.14 0.87 14.43
C GLU A 100 0.53 1.78 13.37
N ILE A 101 -0.24 2.70 12.77
CA ILE A 101 0.24 3.73 11.81
C ILE A 101 0.38 5.09 12.52
N ILE A 102 1.62 5.55 12.71
CA ILE A 102 1.93 6.74 13.53
C ILE A 102 2.80 7.74 12.78
N SER A 103 2.35 8.99 12.62
CA SER A 103 3.22 10.07 12.13
C SER A 103 4.24 10.50 13.18
N ILE A 104 5.47 10.72 12.72
CA ILE A 104 6.50 11.43 13.48
C ILE A 104 6.83 12.74 12.75
N THR A 105 6.43 13.87 13.33
CA THR A 105 6.68 15.21 12.77
C THR A 105 7.60 16.03 13.68
N GLY A 106 8.15 17.12 13.14
CA GLY A 106 8.99 18.05 13.90
C GLY A 106 8.28 18.71 15.11
N GLN A 107 6.95 18.70 15.13
CA GLN A 107 6.15 19.23 16.25
C GLN A 107 6.15 18.32 17.48
N ILE A 108 6.55 17.05 17.32
CA ILE A 108 6.64 16.10 18.43
C ILE A 108 7.96 16.34 19.17
N PRO A 109 7.94 16.61 20.49
CA PRO A 109 9.16 16.77 21.27
C PRO A 109 10.09 15.56 21.13
N PRO A 110 11.43 15.75 21.04
CA PRO A 110 12.37 14.64 20.87
C PRO A 110 12.20 13.51 21.89
N SER A 111 11.92 13.85 23.15
CA SER A 111 11.71 12.88 24.25
C SER A 111 10.50 11.95 24.06
N LYS A 112 9.53 12.32 23.22
CA LYS A 112 8.33 11.50 22.94
C LYS A 112 8.45 10.63 21.70
N ARG A 113 9.47 10.86 20.85
CA ARG A 113 9.58 10.18 19.54
C ARG A 113 9.95 8.70 19.69
N SER A 114 10.77 8.34 20.66
CA SER A 114 11.19 6.95 20.90
C SER A 114 10.04 6.04 21.32
N GLY A 115 9.12 6.54 22.17
CA GLY A 115 7.91 5.81 22.56
C GLY A 115 7.03 5.51 21.35
N LYS A 116 6.71 6.55 20.56
CA LYS A 116 5.95 6.41 19.31
C LYS A 116 6.60 5.48 18.30
N TRP A 117 7.92 5.54 18.16
CA TRP A 117 8.66 4.63 17.31
C TRP A 117 8.50 3.17 17.73
N THR A 118 8.39 2.89 19.03
CA THR A 118 8.30 1.53 19.56
C THR A 118 6.88 0.96 19.39
N GLU A 119 5.86 1.80 19.49
CA GLU A 119 4.45 1.42 19.33
C GLU A 119 4.05 1.19 17.86
N ALA A 120 4.69 1.85 16.91
CA ALA A 120 4.30 1.79 15.50
C ALA A 120 4.81 0.52 14.78
N ARG A 121 4.04 0.02 13.81
CA ARG A 121 4.58 -0.88 12.77
C ARG A 121 4.80 -0.16 11.45
N LEU A 122 4.12 0.95 11.25
CA LEU A 122 4.30 1.83 10.11
C LEU A 122 4.41 3.28 10.60
N ILE A 123 5.49 3.95 10.18
CA ILE A 123 5.80 5.33 10.55
C ILE A 123 5.73 6.22 9.31
#